data_AF-A0AAU3LQ23-F1
#
_entry.id   AF-A0AAU3LQ23-F1
#
_cell.length_a   1.000
_cell.length_b   1.000
_cell.length_c   1.000
_cell.angle_alpha   90.00
_cell.angle_beta   90.00
_cell.angle_gamma   90.00
#
_symmetry.space_group_name_H-M   'P 1'
#
loop_
_entity.id
_entity.type
_entity.pdbx_description
1 polymer ?
#
loop_
_entity_poly.entity_id
_entity_poly.type
_entity_poly.pdbx_seq_one_letter_code
_entity_poly.pdbx_strand_id
1 'polypeptide(L)'
;MTEPTTGTIYGLVDPRTGEVMYVGQTTKPIEARLAGHLAAPAPLVRAWIEALAVEGLLPQIAPLHEAVVLAELDAAERLEIKAQAGQRDLLNVVSNEVGNAKRRKVSREEAKRRKAEEDAVTQAWRHAAWRKVADQIQAATGGPISPARVPIHPIPAQLWTWYVEYHEIKKRLDAFLAQRYVLRQGGGVTIEGDTPEATQQRELHHRRELLEAGLRRYTRAYCATFSSVDERDRWGSGEGIFGRGEDAYKTKFSSRERMARYLSLIPWAGRALDPWVALAEQAGIDTREPDFADWVSGEEETRRAVKLFQEASTPGYLGVRYQQWDLQIADFALAVGAAHIPDFVVPELLARNLRGSLTKVAKDRQSTRAMSQLLAQLNPQALNAVYGRDRLAESDEELGLPGGTSARVLGQVFGAEQRDPDSEAARLLQRHAGVFDDRDLPDYGDWKGIHVPAMRTLVACFCVVGLFRDAGEAARADMVQGVERTWSPSEYALRDLDELEDGITLARAAEAF
;
A
#
# COMPACT_ATOMS: atom_id res chain seq x y z
N MET A 1 -56.55 -43.24 50.84
CA MET A 1 -55.16 -43.21 50.37
C MET A 1 -55.21 -42.70 48.95
N THR A 2 -54.62 -41.55 48.65
CA THR A 2 -54.48 -41.04 47.28
C THR A 2 -53.34 -41.78 46.61
N GLU A 3 -53.59 -42.35 45.44
CA GLU A 3 -52.51 -42.96 44.65
C GLU A 3 -51.47 -41.88 44.29
N PRO A 4 -50.17 -42.18 44.41
CA PRO A 4 -49.12 -41.22 44.08
C PRO A 4 -49.23 -40.84 42.60
N THR A 5 -49.13 -39.54 42.30
CA THR A 5 -49.12 -39.05 40.92
C THR A 5 -47.87 -39.53 40.21
N THR A 6 -48.03 -40.17 39.04
CA THR A 6 -46.94 -40.73 38.24
C THR A 6 -46.85 -40.07 36.86
N GLY A 7 -45.74 -40.29 36.16
CA GLY A 7 -45.55 -39.94 34.75
C GLY A 7 -44.73 -40.98 34.00
N THR A 8 -44.34 -40.65 32.77
CA THR A 8 -43.67 -41.56 31.83
C THR A 8 -42.42 -40.91 31.25
N ILE A 9 -41.30 -41.63 31.28
CA ILE A 9 -40.12 -41.34 30.45
C ILE A 9 -40.36 -41.99 29.09
N TYR A 10 -40.21 -41.23 28.01
CA TYR A 10 -40.42 -41.70 26.64
C TYR A 10 -39.22 -41.40 25.75
N GLY A 11 -39.13 -42.15 24.65
CA GLY A 11 -38.21 -41.91 23.55
C GLY A 11 -38.97 -41.51 22.28
N LEU A 12 -38.44 -40.56 21.51
CA LEU A 12 -38.79 -40.47 20.09
C LEU A 12 -37.88 -41.40 19.31
N VAL A 13 -38.47 -42.32 18.58
CA VAL A 13 -37.81 -43.44 17.91
C VAL A 13 -37.82 -43.20 16.41
N ASP A 14 -36.67 -43.39 15.77
CA ASP A 14 -36.55 -43.37 14.31
C ASP A 14 -37.25 -44.61 13.74
N PRO A 15 -38.32 -44.45 12.94
CA PRO A 15 -39.08 -45.59 12.41
C PRO A 15 -38.28 -46.46 11.44
N ARG A 16 -37.14 -45.97 10.92
CA ARG A 16 -36.29 -46.71 9.98
C ARG A 16 -35.41 -47.72 10.70
N THR A 17 -34.92 -47.35 11.88
CA THR A 17 -33.88 -48.11 12.60
C THR A 17 -34.35 -48.66 13.95
N GLY A 18 -35.48 -48.17 14.47
CA GLY A 18 -35.96 -48.50 15.82
C GLY A 18 -35.13 -47.83 16.93
N GLU A 19 -34.30 -46.84 16.60
CA GLU A 19 -33.39 -46.21 17.55
C GLU A 19 -34.00 -45.00 18.24
N VAL A 20 -33.74 -44.84 19.55
CA VAL A 20 -34.16 -43.67 20.32
C VAL A 20 -33.27 -42.47 19.96
N MET A 21 -33.86 -41.46 19.34
CA MET A 21 -33.18 -40.24 18.91
C MET A 21 -33.36 -39.08 19.90
N TYR A 22 -34.38 -39.13 20.76
CA TYR A 22 -34.65 -38.10 21.77
C TYR A 22 -35.27 -38.75 22.98
N VAL A 23 -34.84 -38.38 24.19
CA VAL A 23 -35.46 -38.82 25.45
C VAL A 23 -36.18 -37.64 26.09
N GLY A 24 -37.39 -37.86 26.60
CA GLY A 24 -38.15 -36.85 27.31
C GLY A 24 -39.04 -37.44 28.40
N GLN A 25 -39.67 -36.58 29.19
CA GLN A 25 -40.68 -36.98 30.19
C GLN A 25 -42.04 -36.29 30.01
N THR A 26 -43.11 -36.94 30.45
CA THR A 26 -44.49 -36.41 30.38
C THR A 26 -45.37 -36.96 31.51
N THR A 27 -46.29 -36.14 32.03
CA THR A 27 -47.40 -36.55 32.90
C THR A 27 -48.73 -36.68 32.15
N LYS A 28 -48.74 -36.32 30.86
CA LYS A 28 -49.87 -36.50 29.93
C LYS A 28 -49.71 -37.81 29.15
N PRO A 29 -50.79 -38.36 28.56
CA PRO A 29 -50.69 -39.47 27.63
C PRO A 29 -49.64 -39.23 26.55
N ILE A 30 -48.85 -40.25 26.22
CA ILE A 30 -47.68 -40.13 25.34
C ILE A 30 -48.07 -39.67 23.93
N GLU A 31 -49.26 -40.02 23.45
CA GLU A 31 -49.80 -39.60 22.14
C GLU A 31 -50.01 -38.08 22.10
N ALA A 32 -50.54 -37.50 23.18
CA ALA A 32 -50.69 -36.06 23.31
C ALA A 32 -49.32 -35.36 23.36
N ARG A 33 -48.29 -36.03 23.89
CA ARG A 33 -46.93 -35.51 23.90
C ARG A 33 -46.27 -35.56 22.53
N LEU A 34 -46.48 -36.63 21.76
CA LEU A 34 -46.02 -36.73 20.37
C LEU A 34 -46.64 -35.63 19.51
N ALA A 35 -47.95 -35.39 19.64
CA ALA A 35 -48.62 -34.29 18.95
C ALA A 35 -47.99 -32.92 19.29
N GLY A 36 -47.58 -32.71 20.55
CA GLY A 36 -46.84 -31.51 20.97
C GLY A 36 -45.47 -31.37 20.30
N HIS A 37 -44.71 -32.47 20.17
CA HIS A 37 -43.43 -32.47 19.45
C HIS A 37 -43.58 -32.20 17.96
N LEU A 38 -44.63 -32.70 17.32
CA LEU A 38 -44.92 -32.43 15.90
C LEU A 38 -45.34 -30.98 15.67
N ALA A 39 -46.14 -30.41 16.58
CA ALA A 39 -46.64 -29.04 16.44
C ALA A 39 -45.58 -27.97 16.72
N ALA A 40 -44.70 -28.19 17.69
CA ALA A 40 -43.68 -27.21 18.10
C ALA A 40 -42.35 -27.88 18.48
N PRO A 41 -41.64 -28.52 17.54
CA PRO A 41 -40.39 -29.22 17.84
C PRO A 41 -39.25 -28.24 18.17
N ALA A 42 -38.38 -28.67 19.09
CA ALA A 42 -37.07 -28.03 19.31
C ALA A 42 -36.21 -28.07 18.02
N PRO A 43 -35.28 -27.13 17.79
CA PRO A 43 -34.64 -26.97 16.47
C PRO A 43 -33.99 -28.23 15.88
N LEU A 44 -33.29 -29.03 16.69
CA LEU A 44 -32.68 -30.28 16.20
C LEU A 44 -33.70 -31.39 15.96
N VAL A 45 -34.71 -31.50 16.83
CA VAL A 45 -35.82 -32.44 16.64
C VAL A 45 -36.61 -32.07 15.39
N ARG A 46 -36.77 -30.77 15.10
CA ARG A 46 -37.43 -30.25 13.89
C ARG A 46 -36.68 -30.69 12.63
N ALA A 47 -35.38 -30.42 12.56
CA ALA A 47 -34.56 -30.80 11.41
C ALA A 47 -34.60 -32.32 11.16
N TRP A 48 -34.60 -33.12 12.21
CA TRP A 48 -34.74 -34.57 12.10
C TRP A 48 -36.14 -35.00 11.64
N ILE A 49 -37.22 -34.41 12.18
CA ILE A 49 -38.60 -34.68 11.73
C ILE A 49 -38.78 -34.28 10.26
N GLU A 50 -38.26 -33.14 9.83
CA GLU A 50 -38.30 -32.69 8.43
C GLU A 50 -37.57 -33.68 7.51
N ALA A 51 -36.44 -34.25 7.94
CA ALA A 51 -35.73 -35.29 7.20
C ALA A 51 -36.55 -36.58 7.06
N LEU A 52 -37.23 -37.02 8.13
CA LEU A 52 -38.15 -38.17 8.06
C LEU A 52 -39.35 -37.90 7.13
N ALA A 53 -39.86 -36.67 7.14
CA ALA A 53 -41.01 -36.28 6.32
C ALA A 53 -40.71 -36.32 4.81
N VAL A 54 -39.46 -36.07 4.39
CA VAL A 54 -39.02 -36.25 2.99
C VAL A 54 -39.21 -37.69 2.51
N GLU A 55 -39.09 -38.66 3.43
CA GLU A 55 -39.31 -40.09 3.16
C GLU A 55 -40.76 -40.53 3.42
N GLY A 56 -41.66 -39.60 3.75
CA GLY A 56 -43.05 -39.90 4.11
C GLY A 56 -43.21 -40.56 5.49
N LEU A 57 -42.22 -40.43 6.37
CA LEU A 57 -42.18 -41.04 7.70
C LEU A 57 -42.39 -40.00 8.81
N LEU A 58 -42.81 -40.47 9.99
CA LEU A 58 -42.94 -39.68 11.21
C LEU A 58 -42.24 -40.40 12.37
N PRO A 59 -41.68 -39.67 13.36
CA PRO A 59 -41.10 -40.30 14.53
C PRO A 59 -42.16 -41.07 15.32
N GLN A 60 -41.79 -42.24 15.84
CA GLN A 60 -42.63 -42.99 16.77
C GLN A 60 -42.33 -42.52 18.21
N ILE A 61 -43.32 -42.59 19.10
CA ILE A 61 -43.10 -42.36 20.54
C ILE A 61 -43.24 -43.69 21.28
N ALA A 62 -42.26 -44.04 22.10
CA ALA A 62 -42.27 -45.28 22.89
C ALA A 62 -42.04 -44.96 24.37
N PRO A 63 -42.81 -45.56 25.30
CA PRO A 63 -42.50 -45.47 26.71
C PRO A 63 -41.21 -46.23 27.01
N LEU A 64 -40.28 -45.59 27.70
CA LEU A 64 -39.04 -46.20 28.19
C LEU A 64 -39.22 -46.66 29.64
N HIS A 65 -39.88 -45.83 30.47
CA HIS A 65 -40.24 -46.14 31.85
C HIS A 65 -41.63 -45.56 32.16
N GLU A 66 -42.57 -46.41 32.55
CA GLU A 66 -43.94 -46.01 32.92
C GLU A 66 -44.12 -45.95 34.44
N ALA A 67 -45.15 -45.24 34.89
CA ALA A 67 -45.52 -45.12 36.30
C ALA A 67 -44.40 -44.59 37.22
N VAL A 68 -43.50 -43.75 36.69
CA VAL A 68 -42.42 -43.13 37.46
C VAL A 68 -43.03 -42.09 38.39
N VAL A 69 -42.70 -42.14 39.68
CA VAL A 69 -43.21 -41.19 40.67
C VAL A 69 -42.82 -39.76 40.25
N LEU A 70 -43.76 -38.82 40.30
CA LEU A 70 -43.55 -37.46 39.81
C LEU A 70 -42.29 -36.77 40.40
N ALA A 71 -41.96 -37.05 41.66
CA ALA A 71 -40.77 -36.52 42.32
C ALA A 71 -39.44 -37.08 41.77
N GLU A 72 -39.48 -38.19 41.04
CA GLU A 72 -38.31 -38.92 40.52
C GLU A 72 -38.12 -38.75 39.01
N LEU A 73 -39.09 -38.15 38.31
CA LEU A 73 -39.11 -38.03 36.86
C LEU A 73 -37.83 -37.38 36.30
N ASP A 74 -37.41 -36.22 36.82
CA ASP A 74 -36.20 -35.52 36.35
C ASP A 74 -34.92 -36.37 36.49
N ALA A 75 -34.83 -37.14 37.59
CA ALA A 75 -33.68 -38.00 37.84
C ALA A 75 -33.68 -39.21 36.88
N ALA A 76 -34.85 -39.81 36.65
CA ALA A 76 -35.04 -40.89 35.71
C ALA A 76 -34.75 -40.45 34.26
N GLU A 77 -35.21 -39.28 33.83
CA GLU A 77 -34.92 -38.71 32.50
C GLU A 77 -33.41 -38.55 32.29
N ARG A 78 -32.69 -37.98 33.27
CA ARG A 78 -31.23 -37.82 33.17
C ARG A 78 -30.47 -39.13 33.11
N LEU A 79 -30.89 -40.14 33.89
CA LEU A 79 -30.29 -41.47 33.86
C LEU A 79 -30.49 -42.11 32.49
N GLU A 80 -31.69 -42.01 31.93
CA GLU A 80 -32.00 -42.56 30.61
C GLU A 80 -31.24 -41.84 29.50
N ILE A 81 -31.16 -40.50 29.54
CA ILE A 81 -30.31 -39.72 28.63
C ILE A 81 -28.88 -40.21 28.68
N LYS A 82 -28.31 -40.40 29.88
CA LYS A 82 -26.94 -40.89 30.02
C LYS A 82 -26.76 -42.31 29.48
N ALA A 83 -27.71 -43.20 29.73
CA ALA A 83 -27.68 -44.57 29.24
C ALA A 83 -27.71 -44.64 27.71
N GLN A 84 -28.61 -43.87 27.09
CA GLN A 84 -28.78 -43.82 25.63
C GLN A 84 -27.63 -43.04 24.95
N ALA A 85 -27.11 -41.97 25.56
CA ALA A 85 -25.98 -41.18 25.04
C ALA A 85 -24.67 -41.97 24.95
N GLY A 86 -24.48 -42.98 25.81
CA GLY A 86 -23.33 -43.87 25.76
C GLY A 86 -23.35 -44.82 24.56
N GLN A 87 -24.50 -44.96 23.90
CA GLN A 87 -24.71 -45.89 22.80
C GLN A 87 -24.89 -45.17 21.46
N ARG A 88 -25.42 -43.92 21.46
CA ARG A 88 -25.88 -43.23 20.24
C ARG A 88 -25.85 -41.69 20.36
N ASP A 89 -25.96 -41.02 19.21
CA ASP A 89 -26.12 -39.56 19.11
C ASP A 89 -27.56 -39.12 19.44
N LEU A 90 -27.83 -38.84 20.71
CA LEU A 90 -29.11 -38.28 21.15
C LEU A 90 -29.26 -36.80 20.79
N LEU A 91 -30.42 -36.42 20.25
CA LEU A 91 -30.77 -35.05 19.87
C LEU A 91 -30.96 -34.10 21.06
N ASN A 92 -31.19 -34.62 22.27
CA ASN A 92 -31.30 -33.81 23.50
C ASN A 92 -29.96 -33.63 24.24
N VAL A 93 -28.90 -34.33 23.82
CA VAL A 93 -27.53 -34.11 24.31
C VAL A 93 -26.84 -33.09 23.40
N VAL A 94 -27.41 -31.88 23.34
CA VAL A 94 -26.78 -30.76 22.63
C VAL A 94 -25.77 -30.06 23.55
N SER A 95 -24.77 -30.79 24.03
CA SER A 95 -23.73 -30.18 24.87
C SER A 95 -22.48 -31.04 24.99
N ASN A 96 -21.82 -31.31 23.86
CA ASN A 96 -20.36 -31.27 23.89
C ASN A 96 -19.98 -29.85 23.45
N GLU A 97 -19.54 -29.01 24.38
CA GLU A 97 -18.94 -27.70 24.09
C GLU A 97 -17.92 -27.79 22.94
N VAL A 98 -17.23 -28.93 22.87
CA VAL A 98 -16.29 -29.34 21.83
C VAL A 98 -16.91 -29.33 20.41
N GLY A 99 -18.14 -29.81 20.23
CA GLY A 99 -18.81 -29.88 18.92
C GLY A 99 -19.23 -28.50 18.42
N ASN A 100 -19.79 -27.67 19.30
CA ASN A 100 -20.15 -26.29 18.99
C ASN A 100 -18.90 -25.43 18.74
N ALA A 101 -17.81 -25.65 19.49
CA ALA A 101 -16.53 -24.99 19.26
C ALA A 101 -15.94 -25.36 17.89
N LYS A 102 -15.99 -26.63 17.48
CA LYS A 102 -15.52 -27.09 16.16
C LYS A 102 -16.33 -26.47 15.03
N ARG A 103 -17.67 -26.44 15.12
CA ARG A 103 -18.54 -25.78 14.12
C ARG A 103 -18.28 -24.28 14.02
N ARG A 104 -18.10 -23.58 15.15
CA ARG A 104 -17.75 -22.16 15.17
C ARG A 104 -16.38 -21.89 14.55
N LYS A 105 -15.38 -22.76 14.79
CA LYS A 105 -14.05 -22.64 14.17
C LYS A 105 -14.13 -22.79 12.66
N VAL A 106 -14.79 -23.84 12.16
CA VAL A 106 -14.99 -24.07 10.72
C VAL A 106 -15.72 -22.89 10.08
N SER A 107 -16.81 -22.41 10.70
CA SER A 107 -17.55 -21.24 10.20
C SER A 107 -16.72 -19.95 10.16
N ARG A 108 -15.83 -19.72 11.15
CA ARG A 108 -14.92 -18.57 11.14
C ARG A 108 -13.84 -18.68 10.07
N GLU A 109 -13.29 -19.87 9.87
CA GLU A 109 -12.31 -20.14 8.81
C GLU A 109 -12.92 -19.96 7.42
N GLU A 110 -14.15 -20.44 7.22
CA GLU A 110 -14.90 -20.24 5.99
C GLU A 110 -15.25 -18.76 5.75
N ALA A 111 -15.73 -18.04 6.77
CA ALA A 111 -16.00 -16.60 6.67
C ALA A 111 -14.71 -15.81 6.37
N LYS A 112 -13.58 -16.19 6.98
CA LYS A 112 -12.27 -15.59 6.69
C LYS A 112 -11.83 -15.86 5.25
N ARG A 113 -12.01 -17.09 4.74
CA ARG A 113 -11.70 -17.45 3.36
C ARG A 113 -12.57 -16.66 2.38
N ARG A 114 -13.89 -16.63 2.59
CA ARG A 114 -14.82 -15.86 1.75
C ARG A 114 -14.47 -14.37 1.73
N LYS A 115 -14.16 -13.79 2.89
CA LYS A 115 -13.71 -12.39 2.96
C LYS A 115 -12.40 -12.18 2.17
N ALA A 116 -11.43 -13.08 2.30
CA ALA A 116 -10.18 -12.98 1.55
C ALA A 116 -10.39 -13.09 0.03
N GLU A 117 -11.32 -13.94 -0.41
CA GLU A 117 -11.73 -14.06 -1.82
C GLU A 117 -12.42 -12.78 -2.31
N GLU A 118 -13.36 -12.23 -1.54
CA GLU A 118 -14.04 -10.95 -1.83
C GLU A 118 -13.05 -9.77 -1.90
N ASP A 119 -12.10 -9.71 -0.95
CA ASP A 119 -11.03 -8.70 -0.91
C ASP A 119 -10.10 -8.85 -2.13
N ALA A 120 -9.75 -10.07 -2.53
CA ALA A 120 -8.91 -10.35 -3.69
C ALA A 120 -9.59 -9.95 -5.02
N VAL A 121 -10.89 -10.23 -5.19
CA VAL A 121 -11.66 -9.79 -6.36
C VAL A 121 -11.73 -8.26 -6.42
N THR A 122 -12.00 -7.61 -5.29
CA THR A 122 -12.03 -6.15 -5.17
C THR A 122 -10.67 -5.54 -5.54
N GLN A 123 -9.57 -6.13 -5.04
CA GLN A 123 -8.22 -5.71 -5.37
C GLN A 123 -7.90 -5.90 -6.87
N ALA A 124 -8.31 -7.01 -7.47
CA ALA A 124 -8.11 -7.25 -8.90
C ALA A 124 -8.84 -6.22 -9.78
N TRP A 125 -10.08 -5.87 -9.45
CA TRP A 125 -10.81 -4.81 -10.14
C TRP A 125 -10.18 -3.44 -9.97
N ARG A 126 -9.66 -3.15 -8.77
CA ARG A 126 -8.90 -1.93 -8.50
C ARG A 126 -7.62 -1.88 -9.34
N HIS A 127 -6.84 -2.96 -9.41
CA HIS A 127 -5.65 -3.03 -10.26
C HIS A 127 -6.00 -2.82 -11.74
N ALA A 128 -7.07 -3.46 -12.23
CA ALA A 128 -7.52 -3.27 -13.62
C ALA A 128 -7.93 -1.82 -13.92
N ALA A 129 -8.63 -1.15 -13.00
CA ALA A 129 -8.97 0.26 -13.13
C ALA A 129 -7.71 1.15 -13.18
N TRP A 130 -6.76 0.91 -12.28
CA TRP A 130 -5.48 1.63 -12.28
C TRP A 130 -4.62 1.34 -13.50
N ARG A 131 -4.66 0.12 -14.05
CA ARG A 131 -3.97 -0.23 -15.29
C ARG A 131 -4.43 0.64 -16.44
N LYS A 132 -5.75 0.84 -16.60
CA LYS A 132 -6.32 1.73 -17.61
C LYS A 132 -5.86 3.19 -17.43
N VAL A 133 -5.75 3.67 -16.19
CA VAL A 133 -5.24 5.02 -15.88
C VAL A 133 -3.76 5.12 -16.24
N ALA A 134 -2.95 4.15 -15.80
CA ALA A 134 -1.51 4.12 -16.02
C ALA A 134 -1.18 4.05 -17.52
N ASP A 135 -1.88 3.20 -18.29
CA ASP A 135 -1.70 3.07 -19.73
C ASP A 135 -2.09 4.37 -20.48
N GLN A 136 -3.17 5.07 -20.07
CA GLN A 136 -3.53 6.36 -20.67
C GLN A 136 -2.47 7.45 -20.41
N ILE A 137 -1.96 7.54 -19.18
CA ILE A 137 -0.92 8.52 -18.81
C ILE A 137 0.40 8.18 -19.53
N GLN A 138 0.78 6.91 -19.56
CA GLN A 138 1.98 6.43 -20.25
C GLN A 138 1.89 6.70 -21.75
N ALA A 139 0.76 6.37 -22.40
CA ALA A 139 0.56 6.60 -23.82
C ALA A 139 0.59 8.09 -24.19
N ALA A 140 0.05 8.96 -23.34
CA ALA A 140 0.00 10.40 -23.58
C ALA A 140 1.35 11.09 -23.41
N THR A 141 2.22 10.57 -22.54
CA THR A 141 3.50 11.24 -22.17
C THR A 141 4.75 10.53 -22.70
N GLY A 142 4.65 9.26 -23.09
CA GLY A 142 5.79 8.41 -23.48
C GLY A 142 6.62 7.87 -22.31
N GLY A 143 6.20 8.12 -21.06
CA GLY A 143 6.90 7.69 -19.86
C GLY A 143 7.69 8.82 -19.16
N PRO A 144 8.72 8.47 -18.37
CA PRO A 144 9.55 9.45 -17.65
C PRO A 144 10.40 10.27 -18.62
N ILE A 145 10.81 11.47 -18.18
CA ILE A 145 11.83 12.26 -18.87
C ILE A 145 13.10 11.41 -19.03
N SER A 146 13.67 11.43 -20.23
CA SER A 146 14.85 10.64 -20.60
C SER A 146 16.04 10.87 -19.65
N PRO A 147 16.74 9.79 -19.21
CA PRO A 147 18.00 9.91 -18.48
C PRO A 147 19.21 10.21 -19.37
N ALA A 148 19.04 10.40 -20.68
CA ALA A 148 20.15 10.58 -21.62
C ALA A 148 21.03 11.81 -21.28
N ARG A 149 20.44 12.83 -20.65
CA ARG A 149 21.14 14.06 -20.24
C ARG A 149 21.74 14.00 -18.84
N VAL A 150 21.54 12.92 -18.10
CA VAL A 150 22.09 12.77 -16.75
C VAL A 150 23.61 12.58 -16.85
N PRO A 151 24.42 13.52 -16.33
CA PRO A 151 25.88 13.43 -16.40
C PRO A 151 26.37 12.20 -15.62
N ILE A 152 27.34 11.49 -16.19
CA ILE A 152 27.97 10.35 -15.52
C ILE A 152 29.20 10.85 -14.76
N HIS A 153 29.19 10.72 -13.44
CA HIS A 153 30.36 11.06 -12.65
C HIS A 153 31.22 9.82 -12.43
N PRO A 154 32.50 9.85 -12.81
CA PRO A 154 33.38 8.70 -12.68
C PRO A 154 33.59 8.32 -11.22
N ILE A 155 33.72 7.03 -10.95
CA ILE A 155 34.11 6.54 -9.63
C ILE A 155 35.64 6.62 -9.52
N PRO A 156 36.19 7.19 -8.43
CA PRO A 156 37.62 7.17 -8.15
C PRO A 156 38.21 5.76 -8.23
N ALA A 157 39.39 5.64 -8.81
CA ALA A 157 40.05 4.34 -8.98
C ALA A 157 40.26 3.63 -7.63
N GLN A 158 40.66 4.40 -6.60
CA GLN A 158 40.89 3.88 -5.25
C GLN A 158 39.60 3.33 -4.62
N LEU A 159 38.47 4.01 -4.82
CA LEU A 159 37.18 3.54 -4.34
C LEU A 159 36.74 2.25 -5.04
N TRP A 160 37.00 2.15 -6.35
CA TRP A 160 36.73 0.91 -7.09
C TRP A 160 37.58 -0.25 -6.58
N THR A 161 38.85 -0.02 -6.25
CA THR A 161 39.70 -1.03 -5.60
C THR A 161 39.10 -1.49 -4.27
N TRP A 162 38.64 -0.56 -3.43
CA TRP A 162 37.97 -0.89 -2.16
C TRP A 162 36.69 -1.69 -2.36
N TYR A 163 35.90 -1.32 -3.36
CA TYR A 163 34.69 -2.01 -3.74
C TYR A 163 34.94 -3.47 -4.14
N VAL A 164 35.93 -3.72 -5.02
CA VAL A 164 36.31 -5.07 -5.43
C VAL A 164 36.80 -5.89 -4.23
N GLU A 165 37.63 -5.28 -3.39
CA GLU A 165 38.18 -5.90 -2.18
C GLU A 165 37.09 -6.27 -1.17
N TYR A 166 36.09 -5.40 -0.97
CA TYR A 166 34.93 -5.65 -0.11
C TYR A 166 34.17 -6.91 -0.54
N HIS A 167 33.88 -7.05 -1.83
CA HIS A 167 33.14 -8.21 -2.36
C HIS A 167 33.96 -9.50 -2.35
N GLU A 168 35.27 -9.43 -2.59
CA GLU A 168 36.16 -10.58 -2.47
C GLU A 168 36.29 -11.07 -1.01
N ILE A 169 36.41 -10.15 -0.05
CA ILE A 169 36.39 -10.50 1.38
C ILE A 169 35.06 -11.15 1.76
N LYS A 170 33.93 -10.60 1.32
CA LYS A 170 32.61 -11.20 1.56
C LYS A 170 32.55 -12.63 1.01
N LYS A 171 33.01 -12.87 -0.21
CA LYS A 171 33.07 -14.21 -0.82
C LYS A 171 33.92 -15.19 0.00
N ARG A 172 35.06 -14.75 0.52
CA ARG A 172 35.91 -15.56 1.40
C ARG A 172 35.22 -15.89 2.73
N LEU A 173 34.58 -14.89 3.36
CA LEU A 173 33.80 -15.09 4.59
C LEU A 173 32.63 -16.06 4.38
N ASP A 174 31.90 -15.95 3.27
CA ASP A 174 30.81 -16.86 2.93
C ASP A 174 31.34 -18.31 2.73
N ALA A 175 32.54 -18.48 2.14
CA ALA A 175 33.20 -19.78 2.00
C ALA A 175 33.62 -20.39 3.36
N PHE A 176 34.15 -19.57 4.29
CA PHE A 176 34.45 -20.01 5.66
C PHE A 176 33.20 -20.49 6.39
N LEU A 177 32.09 -19.74 6.27
CA LEU A 177 30.81 -20.13 6.87
C LEU A 177 30.35 -21.48 6.31
N ALA A 178 30.38 -21.67 4.98
CA ALA A 178 29.99 -22.92 4.34
C ALA A 178 30.82 -24.12 4.85
N GLN A 179 32.14 -23.97 5.00
CA GLN A 179 33.01 -25.02 5.55
C GLN A 179 32.68 -25.37 7.01
N ARG A 180 32.37 -24.36 7.84
CA ARG A 180 32.01 -24.56 9.26
C ARG A 180 30.71 -25.35 9.44
N TYR A 181 29.76 -25.23 8.52
CA TYR A 181 28.52 -26.02 8.55
C TYR A 181 28.75 -27.50 8.22
N VAL A 182 29.73 -27.82 7.37
CA VAL A 182 30.07 -29.22 7.03
C VAL A 182 30.68 -29.95 8.23
N LEU A 183 31.50 -29.25 9.04
CA LEU A 183 32.16 -29.84 10.23
C LEU A 183 31.23 -30.07 11.43
N ARG A 184 30.02 -29.48 11.44
CA ARG A 184 29.06 -29.58 12.57
C ARG A 184 28.10 -30.77 12.51
N GLN A 185 28.18 -31.66 11.52
CA GLN A 185 27.33 -32.86 11.48
C GLN A 185 27.74 -33.99 12.47
N GLY A 186 28.78 -33.77 13.29
CA GLY A 186 29.32 -34.76 14.23
C GLY A 186 29.25 -34.38 15.72
N GLY A 187 28.10 -33.89 16.22
CA GLY A 187 27.70 -33.99 17.64
C GLY A 187 28.52 -33.33 18.75
N GLY A 188 29.67 -32.69 18.48
CA GLY A 188 30.47 -31.99 19.48
C GLY A 188 30.74 -30.54 19.08
N VAL A 189 30.32 -29.58 19.90
CA VAL A 189 30.65 -28.15 19.72
C VAL A 189 31.85 -27.81 20.59
N THR A 190 33.04 -27.86 20.02
CA THR A 190 34.19 -27.14 20.56
C THR A 190 34.14 -25.72 19.98
N ILE A 191 33.96 -24.70 20.83
CA ILE A 191 34.27 -23.32 20.44
C ILE A 191 35.78 -23.22 20.58
N GLU A 192 36.51 -23.62 19.54
CA GLU A 192 37.97 -23.42 19.51
C GLU A 192 38.27 -21.93 19.49
N GLY A 193 38.91 -21.47 20.57
CA GLY A 193 39.58 -20.18 20.62
C GLY A 193 40.80 -20.16 19.69
N ASP A 194 41.16 -18.95 19.23
CA ASP A 194 42.41 -18.58 18.57
C ASP A 194 43.05 -19.60 17.59
N THR A 195 42.26 -20.29 16.77
CA THR A 195 42.84 -20.98 15.61
C THR A 195 43.35 -19.94 14.59
N PRO A 196 44.35 -20.28 13.76
CA PRO A 196 44.79 -19.43 12.66
C PRO A 196 43.61 -19.02 11.75
N GLU A 197 42.65 -19.92 11.50
CA GLU A 197 41.46 -19.66 10.69
C GLU A 197 40.50 -18.67 11.39
N ALA A 198 40.28 -18.81 12.70
CA ALA A 198 39.45 -17.87 13.45
C ALA A 198 40.09 -16.47 13.52
N THR A 199 41.42 -16.41 13.59
CA THR A 199 42.19 -15.14 13.53
C THR A 199 42.08 -14.51 12.14
N GLN A 200 42.26 -15.29 11.07
CA GLN A 200 42.07 -14.83 9.70
C GLN A 200 40.63 -14.36 9.44
N GLN A 201 39.63 -15.06 9.97
CA GLN A 201 38.23 -14.66 9.83
C GLN A 201 37.97 -13.32 10.54
N ARG A 202 38.50 -13.12 11.75
CA ARG A 202 38.40 -11.84 12.49
C ARG A 202 39.07 -10.70 11.71
N GLU A 203 40.25 -10.93 11.16
CA GLU A 203 40.96 -9.95 10.32
C GLU A 203 40.15 -9.57 9.08
N LEU A 204 39.58 -10.56 8.37
CA LEU A 204 38.72 -10.33 7.22
C LEU A 204 37.43 -9.57 7.59
N HIS A 205 36.81 -9.89 8.74
CA HIS A 205 35.65 -9.13 9.22
C HIS A 205 36.00 -7.68 9.50
N HIS A 206 37.08 -7.43 10.27
CA HIS A 206 37.52 -6.08 10.60
C HIS A 206 37.86 -5.26 9.34
N ARG A 207 38.60 -5.86 8.41
CA ARG A 207 38.95 -5.25 7.12
C ARG A 207 37.72 -4.94 6.28
N ARG A 208 36.72 -5.83 6.26
CA ARG A 208 35.45 -5.57 5.57
C ARG A 208 34.68 -4.41 6.20
N GLU A 209 34.66 -4.30 7.53
CA GLU A 209 33.99 -3.21 8.24
C GLU A 209 34.63 -1.85 7.94
N LEU A 210 35.97 -1.78 7.85
CA LEU A 210 36.68 -0.56 7.45
C LEU A 210 36.36 -0.16 6.01
N LEU A 211 36.42 -1.10 5.06
CA LEU A 211 36.05 -0.85 3.67
C LEU A 211 34.58 -0.43 3.54
N GLU A 212 33.69 -1.08 4.29
CA GLU A 212 32.26 -0.75 4.33
C GLU A 212 32.02 0.67 4.82
N ALA A 213 32.69 1.09 5.90
CA ALA A 213 32.60 2.45 6.42
C ALA A 213 33.05 3.49 5.38
N GLY A 214 34.17 3.24 4.70
CA GLY A 214 34.69 4.10 3.63
C GLY A 214 33.76 4.19 2.42
N LEU A 215 33.31 3.04 1.91
CA LEU A 215 32.37 2.96 0.77
C LEU A 215 31.05 3.66 1.10
N ARG A 216 30.48 3.39 2.27
CA ARG A 216 29.23 4.00 2.72
C ARG A 216 29.36 5.52 2.88
N ARG A 217 30.47 5.99 3.44
CA ARG A 217 30.73 7.43 3.59
C ARG A 217 30.79 8.11 2.22
N TYR A 218 31.51 7.52 1.26
CA TYR A 218 31.57 8.05 -0.10
C TYR A 218 30.20 8.02 -0.78
N THR A 219 29.49 6.89 -0.81
CA THR A 219 28.20 6.80 -1.51
C THR A 219 27.16 7.75 -0.93
N ARG A 220 27.18 7.95 0.40
CA ARG A 220 26.34 8.95 1.08
C ARG A 220 26.69 10.38 0.66
N ALA A 221 27.97 10.74 0.70
CA ALA A 221 28.43 12.05 0.25
C ALA A 221 28.07 12.28 -1.24
N TYR A 222 28.23 11.24 -2.06
CA TYR A 222 27.91 11.29 -3.48
C TYR A 222 26.43 11.57 -3.70
N CYS A 223 25.54 10.88 -2.98
CA CYS A 223 24.11 11.15 -3.06
C CYS A 223 23.73 12.54 -2.54
N ALA A 224 24.45 13.06 -1.54
CA ALA A 224 24.23 14.41 -1.02
C ALA A 224 24.56 15.51 -2.05
N THR A 225 25.40 15.22 -3.05
CA THR A 225 25.66 16.19 -4.12
C THR A 225 24.42 16.56 -4.93
N PHE A 226 23.41 15.68 -4.95
CA PHE A 226 22.14 15.86 -5.65
C PHE A 226 20.99 16.37 -4.76
N SER A 227 21.22 16.52 -3.44
CA SER A 227 20.21 17.01 -2.50
C SER A 227 20.26 18.52 -2.27
N SER A 228 21.38 19.17 -2.60
CA SER A 228 21.51 20.64 -2.47
C SER A 228 20.56 21.44 -3.38
N VAL A 229 19.95 20.77 -4.37
CA VAL A 229 18.91 21.36 -5.24
C VAL A 229 17.51 21.29 -4.63
N ASP A 230 17.30 20.49 -3.58
CA ASP A 230 16.05 20.50 -2.81
C ASP A 230 16.16 21.54 -1.69
N GLU A 231 15.39 22.60 -1.83
CA GLU A 231 15.33 23.79 -0.97
C GLU A 231 15.32 23.44 0.54
N ARG A 232 16.45 23.66 1.22
CA ARG A 232 16.57 23.75 2.68
C ARG A 232 16.13 22.50 3.48
N ASP A 233 16.81 21.39 3.23
CA ASP A 233 17.31 20.53 4.32
C ASP A 233 16.25 19.87 5.23
N ARG A 234 15.24 19.19 4.64
CA ARG A 234 14.27 18.37 5.43
C ARG A 234 14.19 16.89 5.07
N TRP A 235 14.89 16.43 4.03
CA TRP A 235 14.70 15.09 3.46
C TRP A 235 15.93 14.19 3.53
N GLY A 236 16.94 14.58 4.31
CA GLY A 236 18.14 13.80 4.61
C GLY A 236 17.94 12.59 5.54
N SER A 237 16.71 12.13 5.76
CA SER A 237 16.47 10.89 6.51
C SER A 237 16.87 9.68 5.64
N GLY A 238 17.38 8.62 6.28
CA GLY A 238 17.79 7.38 5.60
C GLY A 238 16.67 6.64 4.85
N GLU A 239 15.44 7.18 4.84
CA GLU A 239 14.26 6.61 4.19
C GLU A 239 13.97 7.21 2.80
N GLY A 240 14.67 8.28 2.40
CA GLY A 240 14.50 8.97 1.11
C GLY A 240 15.40 8.43 -0.03
N ILE A 241 15.68 9.27 -1.03
CA ILE A 241 16.61 9.00 -2.16
C ILE A 241 17.96 8.45 -1.65
N PHE A 242 18.40 8.90 -0.48
CA PHE A 242 19.63 8.48 0.19
C PHE A 242 19.69 6.99 0.52
N GLY A 243 18.58 6.37 0.91
CA GLY A 243 18.57 4.94 1.24
C GLY A 243 18.99 4.04 0.06
N ARG A 244 18.68 4.45 -1.18
CA ARG A 244 19.05 3.68 -2.39
C ARG A 244 20.54 3.77 -2.71
N GLY A 245 21.14 4.93 -2.43
CA GLY A 245 22.53 5.20 -2.76
C GLY A 245 23.50 4.81 -1.67
N GLU A 246 23.14 4.98 -0.40
CA GLU A 246 24.00 4.60 0.73
C GLU A 246 24.44 3.14 0.62
N ASP A 247 23.53 2.23 0.27
CA ASP A 247 23.78 0.80 0.17
C ASP A 247 24.19 0.31 -1.22
N ALA A 248 24.38 1.20 -2.20
CA ALA A 248 24.72 0.83 -3.58
C ALA A 248 26.01 -0.01 -3.66
N TYR A 249 26.98 0.21 -2.76
CA TYR A 249 28.21 -0.60 -2.73
C TYR A 249 27.97 -2.08 -2.39
N LYS A 250 26.82 -2.44 -1.83
CA LYS A 250 26.45 -3.84 -1.54
C LYS A 250 26.00 -4.58 -2.79
N THR A 251 25.61 -3.88 -3.85
CA THR A 251 25.29 -4.45 -5.16
C THR A 251 26.57 -4.92 -5.86
N LYS A 252 26.49 -6.01 -6.63
CA LYS A 252 27.58 -6.51 -7.48
C LYS A 252 27.51 -5.89 -8.88
N PHE A 253 28.47 -5.02 -9.20
CA PHE A 253 28.66 -4.40 -10.49
C PHE A 253 29.83 -5.07 -11.21
N SER A 254 29.66 -5.30 -12.51
CA SER A 254 30.69 -5.92 -13.36
C SER A 254 31.81 -4.97 -13.76
N SER A 255 31.57 -3.65 -13.71
CA SER A 255 32.56 -2.63 -14.05
C SER A 255 32.35 -1.34 -13.26
N ARG A 256 33.43 -0.55 -13.19
CA ARG A 256 33.46 0.76 -12.57
C ARG A 256 32.50 1.73 -13.28
N GLU A 257 32.46 1.69 -14.60
CA GLU A 257 31.61 2.53 -15.44
C GLU A 257 30.12 2.23 -15.20
N ARG A 258 29.78 0.96 -14.97
CA ARG A 258 28.42 0.55 -14.65
C ARG A 258 27.98 1.04 -13.28
N MET A 259 28.86 0.97 -12.28
CA MET A 259 28.61 1.55 -10.94
C MET A 259 28.47 3.08 -11.01
N ALA A 260 29.35 3.75 -11.77
CA ALA A 260 29.28 5.20 -12.01
C ALA A 260 27.92 5.60 -12.60
N ARG A 261 27.46 4.90 -13.65
CA ARG A 261 26.17 5.13 -14.28
C ARG A 261 25.01 4.89 -13.31
N TYR A 262 25.05 3.80 -12.54
CA TYR A 262 24.01 3.51 -11.54
C TYR A 262 23.89 4.63 -10.51
N LEU A 263 25.00 5.04 -9.88
CA LEU A 263 24.99 6.10 -8.88
C LEU A 263 24.51 7.43 -9.45
N SER A 264 24.96 7.80 -10.65
CA SER A 264 24.55 9.04 -11.31
C SER A 264 23.06 9.08 -11.63
N LEU A 265 22.42 7.91 -11.84
CA LEU A 265 21.00 7.80 -12.15
C LEU A 265 20.08 7.77 -10.93
N ILE A 266 20.60 7.63 -9.70
CA ILE A 266 19.77 7.55 -8.49
C ILE A 266 18.80 8.74 -8.34
N PRO A 267 19.23 10.00 -8.54
CA PRO A 267 18.33 11.15 -8.42
C PRO A 267 17.26 11.15 -9.53
N TRP A 268 17.63 10.75 -10.74
CA TRP A 268 16.68 10.57 -11.84
C TRP A 268 15.65 9.48 -11.50
N ALA A 269 16.10 8.31 -11.02
CA ALA A 269 15.20 7.23 -10.66
C ALA A 269 14.23 7.66 -9.54
N GLY A 270 14.75 8.31 -8.49
CA GLY A 270 13.95 8.77 -7.36
C GLY A 270 12.94 9.88 -7.66
N ARG A 271 13.09 10.60 -8.79
CA ARG A 271 12.22 11.74 -9.14
C ARG A 271 11.42 11.49 -10.42
N ALA A 272 12.08 11.07 -11.49
CA ALA A 272 11.46 10.85 -12.79
C ALA A 272 10.80 9.48 -12.91
N LEU A 273 11.43 8.41 -12.40
CA LEU A 273 10.88 7.06 -12.51
C LEU A 273 9.81 6.77 -11.45
N ASP A 274 9.91 7.37 -10.26
CA ASP A 274 9.02 7.14 -9.12
C ASP A 274 7.51 7.28 -9.42
N PRO A 275 7.02 8.30 -10.16
CA PRO A 275 5.60 8.38 -10.54
C PRO A 275 5.11 7.16 -11.33
N TRP A 276 5.98 6.59 -12.16
CA TRP A 276 5.66 5.42 -12.97
C TRP A 276 5.67 4.14 -12.17
N VAL A 277 6.58 4.03 -11.20
CA VAL A 277 6.58 2.93 -10.22
C VAL A 277 5.30 2.98 -9.39
N ALA A 278 4.89 4.16 -8.91
CA ALA A 278 3.66 4.32 -8.15
C ALA A 278 2.40 3.94 -8.97
N LEU A 279 2.35 4.33 -10.25
CA LEU A 279 1.28 3.93 -11.17
C LEU A 279 1.29 2.41 -11.43
N ALA A 280 2.46 1.83 -11.68
CA ALA A 280 2.63 0.39 -11.89
C ALA A 280 2.19 -0.43 -10.68
N GLU A 281 2.57 -0.03 -9.47
CA GLU A 281 2.17 -0.70 -8.23
C GLU A 281 0.65 -0.68 -8.04
N GLN A 282 -0.01 0.47 -8.24
CA GLN A 282 -1.47 0.55 -8.17
C GLN A 282 -2.15 -0.28 -9.26
N ALA A 283 -1.52 -0.39 -10.43
CA ALA A 283 -1.98 -1.17 -11.58
C ALA A 283 -1.66 -2.67 -11.49
N GLY A 284 -0.97 -3.12 -10.43
CA GLY A 284 -0.57 -4.52 -10.27
C GLY A 284 0.51 -4.99 -11.26
N ILE A 285 1.32 -4.07 -11.80
CA ILE A 285 2.46 -4.35 -12.69
C ILE A 285 3.68 -4.63 -11.81
N ASP A 286 4.31 -5.79 -11.95
CA ASP A 286 5.53 -6.09 -11.19
C ASP A 286 6.70 -5.28 -11.74
N THR A 287 7.18 -4.33 -10.95
CA THR A 287 8.28 -3.42 -11.31
C THR A 287 9.64 -4.11 -11.37
N ARG A 288 9.73 -5.37 -10.91
CA ARG A 288 10.96 -6.16 -10.96
C ARG A 288 11.11 -6.96 -12.26
N GLU A 289 10.01 -7.14 -12.99
CA GLU A 289 10.01 -7.92 -14.22
C GLU A 289 10.49 -7.08 -15.42
N PRO A 290 11.14 -7.70 -16.42
CA PRO A 290 11.60 -6.99 -17.63
C PRO A 290 10.49 -6.22 -18.35
N ASP A 291 9.26 -6.73 -18.30
CA ASP A 291 8.07 -6.11 -18.92
C ASP A 291 7.78 -4.71 -18.38
N PHE A 292 8.18 -4.39 -17.15
CA PHE A 292 8.03 -3.02 -16.63
C PHE A 292 8.89 -2.02 -17.39
N ALA A 293 10.13 -2.39 -17.74
CA ALA A 293 11.00 -1.51 -18.53
C ALA A 293 10.40 -1.25 -19.91
N ASP A 294 9.85 -2.28 -20.55
CA ASP A 294 9.25 -2.15 -21.88
C ASP A 294 7.91 -1.39 -21.83
N TRP A 295 7.14 -1.55 -20.77
CA TRP A 295 5.91 -0.78 -20.53
C TRP A 295 6.18 0.69 -20.24
N VAL A 296 7.16 1.01 -19.39
CA VAL A 296 7.34 2.38 -18.88
C VAL A 296 7.79 3.35 -19.97
N SER A 297 8.58 2.91 -20.95
CA SER A 297 9.01 3.78 -22.04
C SER A 297 9.40 3.05 -23.32
N GLY A 298 9.07 3.66 -24.46
CA GLY A 298 9.56 3.28 -25.78
C GLY A 298 11.02 3.69 -26.05
N GLU A 299 11.63 4.51 -25.21
CA GLU A 299 13.00 5.00 -25.37
C GLU A 299 14.04 4.02 -24.83
N GLU A 300 15.04 3.69 -25.64
CA GLU A 300 16.08 2.71 -25.29
C GLU A 300 16.93 3.12 -24.08
N GLU A 301 17.30 4.40 -23.96
CA GLU A 301 18.11 4.86 -22.82
C GLU A 301 17.35 4.78 -21.49
N THR A 302 16.06 5.09 -21.51
CA THR A 302 15.16 4.91 -20.35
C THR A 302 15.05 3.44 -19.98
N ARG A 303 14.82 2.53 -20.94
CA ARG A 303 14.77 1.09 -20.68
C ARG A 303 16.06 0.54 -20.09
N ARG A 304 17.21 0.96 -20.62
CA ARG A 304 18.53 0.57 -20.11
C ARG A 304 18.75 1.04 -18.68
N ALA A 305 18.35 2.28 -18.37
CA ALA A 305 18.43 2.79 -17.00
C ALA A 305 17.55 1.97 -16.05
N VAL A 306 16.30 1.66 -16.42
CA VAL A 306 15.39 0.83 -15.60
C VAL A 306 15.97 -0.57 -15.39
N LYS A 307 16.43 -1.25 -16.45
CA LYS A 307 17.05 -2.57 -16.36
C LYS A 307 18.31 -2.56 -15.49
N LEU A 308 19.11 -1.51 -15.56
CA LEU A 308 20.27 -1.32 -14.68
C LEU A 308 19.85 -1.31 -13.20
N PHE A 309 18.77 -0.64 -12.83
CA PHE A 309 18.24 -0.70 -11.46
C PHE A 309 17.65 -2.06 -11.12
N GLN A 310 16.89 -2.70 -12.01
CA GLN A 310 16.32 -4.03 -11.77
C GLN A 310 17.41 -5.09 -11.49
N GLU A 311 18.51 -5.04 -12.24
CA GLU A 311 19.66 -5.94 -12.06
C GLU A 311 20.48 -5.61 -10.79
N ALA A 312 20.55 -4.33 -10.42
CA ALA A 312 21.34 -3.84 -9.30
C ALA A 312 20.64 -3.98 -7.94
N SER A 313 19.31 -3.95 -7.91
CA SER A 313 18.54 -4.01 -6.67
C SER A 313 18.54 -5.41 -6.06
N THR A 314 19.44 -5.67 -5.10
CA THR A 314 19.25 -6.72 -4.08
C THR A 314 17.84 -6.56 -3.50
N PRO A 315 17.04 -7.64 -3.40
CA PRO A 315 15.60 -7.64 -3.69
C PRO A 315 14.89 -6.43 -3.10
N GLY A 316 14.69 -5.36 -3.89
CA GLY A 316 14.25 -4.11 -3.30
C GLY A 316 14.09 -2.95 -4.26
N TYR A 317 12.88 -2.83 -4.79
CA TYR A 317 12.15 -1.61 -5.16
C TYR A 317 12.83 -0.56 -6.07
N LEU A 318 12.21 -0.31 -7.22
CA LEU A 318 12.54 0.79 -8.12
C LEU A 318 12.02 2.17 -7.65
N GLY A 319 11.31 2.26 -6.52
CA GLY A 319 10.62 3.48 -6.04
C GLY A 319 10.85 3.83 -4.56
N VAL A 320 10.36 4.99 -4.10
CA VAL A 320 10.39 5.39 -2.67
C VAL A 320 9.52 4.44 -1.85
N ARG A 321 10.13 3.85 -0.81
CA ARG A 321 9.59 2.75 0.02
C ARG A 321 8.41 3.15 0.92
N TYR A 322 8.21 4.44 1.15
CA TYR A 322 7.20 4.95 2.08
C TYR A 322 6.41 6.10 1.45
N GLN A 323 5.19 5.80 0.99
CA GLN A 323 4.20 6.81 0.62
C GLN A 323 3.28 7.13 1.82
N GLN A 324 3.83 7.45 2.99
CA GLN A 324 3.02 7.74 4.20
C GLN A 324 2.54 9.21 4.27
N TRP A 325 2.09 9.77 3.15
CA TRP A 325 1.63 11.15 3.09
C TRP A 325 0.18 11.24 2.60
N ASP A 326 -0.44 12.39 2.89
CA ASP A 326 -1.84 12.64 2.58
C ASP A 326 -2.15 12.50 1.09
N LEU A 327 -1.23 12.83 0.18
CA LEU A 327 -1.42 12.67 -1.26
C LEU A 327 -0.43 11.66 -1.85
N GLN A 328 -0.96 10.57 -2.40
CA GLN A 328 -0.17 9.55 -3.10
C GLN A 328 0.20 10.06 -4.51
N ILE A 329 1.39 9.69 -5.01
CA ILE A 329 1.84 10.14 -6.34
C ILE A 329 0.92 9.63 -7.45
N ALA A 330 0.44 8.39 -7.37
CA ALA A 330 -0.49 7.82 -8.36
C ALA A 330 -1.84 8.56 -8.38
N ASP A 331 -2.33 8.96 -7.20
CA ASP A 331 -3.55 9.76 -7.03
C ASP A 331 -3.40 11.18 -7.61
N PHE A 332 -2.21 11.78 -7.48
CA PHE A 332 -1.87 13.04 -8.15
C PHE A 332 -1.79 12.86 -9.67
N ALA A 333 -1.17 11.78 -10.13
CA ALA A 333 -1.07 11.45 -11.55
C ALA A 333 -2.44 11.26 -12.20
N LEU A 334 -3.37 10.59 -11.51
CA LEU A 334 -4.77 10.50 -11.91
C LEU A 334 -5.42 11.87 -12.07
N ALA A 335 -5.18 12.80 -11.13
CA ALA A 335 -5.74 14.16 -11.20
C ALA A 335 -5.16 15.00 -12.36
N VAL A 336 -3.85 14.95 -12.57
CA VAL A 336 -3.18 15.63 -13.70
C VAL A 336 -3.65 15.04 -15.03
N GLY A 337 -3.65 13.71 -15.14
CA GLY A 337 -4.09 12.99 -16.34
C GLY A 337 -5.53 13.33 -16.72
N ALA A 338 -6.45 13.23 -15.75
CA ALA A 338 -7.87 13.51 -15.99
C ALA A 338 -8.15 14.96 -16.39
N ALA A 339 -7.35 15.92 -15.94
CA ALA A 339 -7.53 17.33 -16.26
C ALA A 339 -6.89 17.74 -17.60
N HIS A 340 -5.78 17.12 -18.00
CA HIS A 340 -4.94 17.62 -19.10
C HIS A 340 -4.81 16.68 -20.30
N ILE A 341 -5.13 15.39 -20.17
CA ILE A 341 -5.13 14.45 -21.31
C ILE A 341 -6.50 14.54 -21.99
N PRO A 342 -6.56 14.86 -23.30
CA PRO A 342 -7.81 14.81 -24.06
C PRO A 342 -8.44 13.41 -23.99
N ASP A 343 -9.77 13.36 -23.86
CA ASP A 343 -10.54 12.12 -23.82
C ASP A 343 -10.15 11.14 -22.70
N PHE A 344 -9.52 11.64 -21.62
CA PHE A 344 -9.13 10.81 -20.49
C PHE A 344 -10.35 10.20 -19.80
N VAL A 345 -10.42 8.87 -19.78
CA VAL A 345 -11.52 8.13 -19.17
C VAL A 345 -11.14 7.70 -17.75
N VAL A 346 -11.81 8.28 -16.77
CA VAL A 346 -11.68 7.92 -15.35
C VAL A 346 -12.57 6.70 -15.04
N PRO A 347 -11.99 5.56 -14.62
CA PRO A 347 -12.81 4.43 -14.16
C PRO A 347 -13.66 4.81 -12.96
N GLU A 348 -14.91 4.36 -12.92
CA GLU A 348 -15.87 4.69 -11.84
C GLU A 348 -15.32 4.35 -10.44
N LEU A 349 -14.63 3.21 -10.31
CA LEU A 349 -13.98 2.79 -9.07
C LEU A 349 -12.95 3.80 -8.52
N LEU A 350 -12.40 4.65 -9.38
CA LEU A 350 -11.39 5.66 -9.02
C LEU A 350 -11.97 7.08 -8.91
N ALA A 351 -13.27 7.27 -9.14
CA ALA A 351 -13.90 8.59 -9.05
C ALA A 351 -13.77 9.21 -7.64
N ARG A 352 -13.82 8.38 -6.58
CA ARG A 352 -13.57 8.84 -5.21
C ARG A 352 -12.12 9.30 -5.02
N ASN A 353 -11.15 8.54 -5.53
CA ASN A 353 -9.72 8.91 -5.49
C ASN A 353 -9.50 10.25 -6.18
N LEU A 354 -9.97 10.39 -7.43
CA LEU A 354 -9.85 11.61 -8.21
C LEU A 354 -10.39 12.85 -7.47
N ARG A 355 -11.62 12.78 -6.94
CA ARG A 355 -12.20 13.89 -6.15
C ARG A 355 -11.37 14.22 -4.92
N GLY A 356 -10.88 13.20 -4.21
CA GLY A 356 -10.02 13.36 -3.04
C GLY A 356 -8.71 14.05 -3.39
N SER A 357 -8.04 13.62 -4.46
CA SER A 357 -6.79 14.20 -4.97
C SER A 357 -6.97 15.64 -5.41
N LEU A 358 -7.95 15.92 -6.28
CA LEU A 358 -8.24 17.27 -6.76
C LEU A 358 -8.55 18.22 -5.60
N THR A 359 -9.31 17.76 -4.59
CA THR A 359 -9.59 18.57 -3.39
C THR A 359 -8.31 18.89 -2.62
N LYS A 360 -7.41 17.92 -2.43
CA LYS A 360 -6.13 18.13 -1.72
C LYS A 360 -5.22 19.09 -2.48
N VAL A 361 -5.03 18.86 -3.78
CA VAL A 361 -4.25 19.72 -4.68
C VAL A 361 -4.79 21.16 -4.68
N ALA A 362 -6.11 21.33 -4.67
CA ALA A 362 -6.72 22.65 -4.63
C ALA A 362 -6.58 23.34 -3.26
N LYS A 363 -6.68 22.59 -2.14
CA LYS A 363 -6.40 23.15 -0.78
C LYS A 363 -4.98 23.67 -0.64
N ASP A 364 -4.04 23.00 -1.30
CA ASP A 364 -2.64 23.38 -1.29
C ASP A 364 -2.30 24.45 -2.35
N ARG A 365 -3.31 24.99 -3.06
CA ARG A 365 -3.20 26.03 -4.11
C ARG A 365 -2.33 25.63 -5.30
N GLN A 366 -2.49 24.39 -5.71
CA GLN A 366 -1.70 23.81 -6.79
C GLN A 366 -2.52 23.32 -7.96
N SER A 367 -3.84 23.43 -7.84
CA SER A 367 -4.72 23.16 -8.95
C SER A 367 -4.43 24.13 -10.06
N THR A 368 -4.14 23.60 -11.24
CA THR A 368 -4.28 24.36 -12.48
C THR A 368 -5.74 24.71 -12.74
N ARG A 369 -5.98 25.70 -13.61
CA ARG A 369 -7.33 26.06 -14.06
C ARG A 369 -8.15 24.83 -14.49
N ALA A 370 -7.58 23.95 -15.30
CA ALA A 370 -8.25 22.73 -15.78
C ALA A 370 -8.61 21.75 -14.64
N MET A 371 -7.74 21.59 -13.64
CA MET A 371 -8.02 20.75 -12.46
C MET A 371 -9.16 21.33 -11.62
N SER A 372 -9.18 22.64 -11.42
CA SER A 372 -10.25 23.31 -10.68
C SER A 372 -11.59 23.21 -11.39
N GLN A 373 -11.60 23.36 -12.71
CA GLN A 373 -12.79 23.15 -13.54
C GLN A 373 -13.29 21.70 -13.44
N LEU A 374 -12.39 20.71 -13.52
CA LEU A 374 -12.74 19.31 -13.34
C LEU A 374 -13.31 19.03 -11.94
N LEU A 375 -12.70 19.59 -10.90
CA LEU A 375 -13.22 19.49 -9.54
C LEU A 375 -14.62 20.10 -9.41
N ALA A 376 -14.84 21.27 -10.02
CA ALA A 376 -16.14 21.95 -10.06
C ALA A 376 -17.23 21.06 -10.69
N GLN A 377 -16.90 20.37 -11.79
CA GLN A 377 -17.82 19.47 -12.48
C GLN A 377 -18.13 18.21 -11.64
N LEU A 378 -17.11 17.61 -11.01
CA LEU A 378 -17.25 16.35 -10.27
C LEU A 378 -17.87 16.53 -8.87
N ASN A 379 -17.62 17.67 -8.22
CA ASN A 379 -18.11 17.99 -6.90
C ASN A 379 -18.17 19.52 -6.67
N PRO A 380 -19.25 20.19 -7.08
CA PRO A 380 -19.42 21.62 -6.88
C PRO A 380 -19.27 22.07 -5.42
N GLN A 381 -19.62 21.18 -4.48
CA GLN A 381 -19.53 21.45 -3.04
C GLN A 381 -18.09 21.33 -2.51
N ALA A 382 -17.19 20.59 -3.16
CA ALA A 382 -15.79 20.51 -2.76
C ALA A 382 -15.12 21.89 -2.83
N LEU A 383 -15.52 22.72 -3.80
CA LEU A 383 -15.05 24.09 -3.90
C LEU A 383 -15.39 24.92 -2.65
N ASN A 384 -16.50 24.63 -1.96
CA ASN A 384 -16.82 25.30 -0.70
C ASN A 384 -15.80 24.99 0.41
N ALA A 385 -15.26 23.77 0.42
CA ALA A 385 -14.27 23.34 1.40
C ALA A 385 -12.86 23.86 1.09
N VAL A 386 -12.61 24.31 -0.14
CA VAL A 386 -11.31 24.81 -0.61
C VAL A 386 -11.29 26.34 -0.64
N TYR A 387 -12.24 26.93 -1.35
CA TYR A 387 -12.31 28.37 -1.64
C TYR A 387 -13.34 29.11 -0.76
N GLY A 388 -14.07 28.38 0.09
CA GLY A 388 -15.18 28.92 0.86
C GLY A 388 -16.51 28.93 0.10
N ARG A 389 -17.59 29.21 0.83
CA ARG A 389 -18.91 29.43 0.25
C ARG A 389 -18.90 30.66 -0.65
N ASP A 390 -19.75 30.67 -1.67
CA ASP A 390 -19.98 31.87 -2.48
C ASP A 390 -20.84 32.87 -1.69
N ARG A 391 -20.22 33.51 -0.69
CA ARG A 391 -20.89 34.49 0.17
C ARG A 391 -21.42 35.68 -0.61
N LEU A 392 -20.90 35.95 -1.82
CA LEU A 392 -21.35 37.06 -2.66
C LEU A 392 -22.69 36.72 -3.32
N ALA A 393 -22.85 35.50 -3.83
CA ALA A 393 -24.15 35.03 -4.28
C ALA A 393 -25.16 34.92 -3.13
N GLU A 394 -24.74 34.39 -1.96
CA GLU A 394 -25.58 34.35 -0.76
C GLU A 394 -26.03 35.76 -0.34
N SER A 395 -25.13 36.76 -0.40
CA SER A 395 -25.45 38.16 -0.09
C SER A 395 -26.43 38.77 -1.08
N ASP A 396 -26.28 38.48 -2.38
CA ASP A 396 -27.23 38.94 -3.40
C ASP A 396 -28.64 38.36 -3.16
N GLU A 397 -28.73 37.08 -2.81
CA GLU A 397 -30.00 36.42 -2.47
C GLU A 397 -30.63 36.99 -1.20
N GLU A 398 -29.85 37.10 -0.11
CA GLU A 398 -30.32 37.60 1.19
C GLU A 398 -30.83 39.05 1.13
N LEU A 399 -30.15 39.89 0.34
CA LEU A 399 -30.49 41.30 0.18
C LEU A 399 -31.50 41.57 -0.95
N GLY A 400 -31.94 40.54 -1.67
CA GLY A 400 -32.83 40.69 -2.83
C GLY A 400 -32.21 41.50 -3.98
N LEU A 401 -30.90 41.42 -4.15
CA LEU A 401 -30.16 42.10 -5.22
C LEU A 401 -30.13 41.24 -6.49
N PRO A 402 -29.98 41.85 -7.69
CA PRO A 402 -29.67 41.10 -8.89
C PRO A 402 -28.36 40.32 -8.74
N GLY A 403 -28.30 39.08 -9.22
CA GLY A 403 -27.10 38.25 -9.14
C GLY A 403 -25.86 38.94 -9.76
N GLY A 404 -24.74 38.87 -9.04
CA GLY A 404 -23.48 39.53 -9.40
C GLY A 404 -23.35 40.97 -8.90
N THR A 405 -24.26 41.46 -8.06
CA THR A 405 -24.20 42.83 -7.55
C THR A 405 -23.14 42.96 -6.46
N SER A 406 -23.15 42.07 -5.47
CA SER A 406 -22.17 42.05 -4.39
C SER A 406 -20.74 41.88 -4.90
N ALA A 407 -20.54 41.05 -5.94
CA ALA A 407 -19.25 40.89 -6.58
C ALA A 407 -18.78 42.14 -7.33
N ARG A 408 -19.67 42.84 -8.04
CA ARG A 408 -19.32 44.12 -8.67
C ARG A 408 -18.93 45.18 -7.64
N VAL A 409 -19.68 45.27 -6.53
CA VAL A 409 -19.37 46.21 -5.44
C VAL A 409 -18.03 45.86 -4.81
N LEU A 410 -17.81 44.60 -4.43
CA LEU A 410 -16.53 44.16 -3.85
C LEU A 410 -15.37 44.41 -4.82
N GLY A 411 -15.56 44.11 -6.10
CA GLY A 411 -14.58 44.37 -7.15
C GLY A 411 -14.27 45.86 -7.35
N GLN A 412 -15.22 46.78 -7.13
CA GLN A 412 -14.98 48.21 -7.18
C GLN A 412 -14.29 48.74 -5.92
N VAL A 413 -14.67 48.24 -4.74
CA VAL A 413 -14.11 48.66 -3.45
C VAL A 413 -12.66 48.19 -3.30
N PHE A 414 -12.35 46.98 -3.77
CA PHE A 414 -11.05 46.34 -3.64
C PHE A 414 -10.24 46.32 -4.96
N GLY A 415 -10.73 47.00 -6.00
CA GLY A 415 -10.28 46.88 -7.40
C GLY A 415 -8.83 47.31 -7.69
N ALA A 416 -8.24 46.60 -8.66
CA ALA A 416 -6.94 46.71 -9.35
C ALA A 416 -5.65 46.79 -8.49
N GLU A 417 -5.65 47.45 -7.34
CA GLU A 417 -4.42 47.75 -6.61
C GLU A 417 -4.08 46.75 -5.49
N GLN A 418 -5.04 45.92 -5.06
CA GLN A 418 -4.72 44.81 -4.14
C GLN A 418 -4.05 43.67 -4.89
N ARG A 419 -2.71 43.64 -4.80
CA ARG A 419 -1.83 42.63 -5.40
C ARG A 419 -1.83 41.28 -4.70
N ASP A 420 -2.47 41.15 -3.54
CA ASP A 420 -2.46 39.90 -2.80
C ASP A 420 -3.63 38.99 -3.25
N PRO A 421 -3.36 37.95 -4.08
CA PRO A 421 -4.37 37.00 -4.51
C PRO A 421 -4.94 36.18 -3.33
N ASP A 422 -4.31 36.24 -2.15
CA ASP A 422 -4.72 35.48 -0.97
C ASP A 422 -5.67 36.23 -0.04
N SER A 423 -5.96 37.51 -0.33
CA SER A 423 -6.92 38.29 0.43
C SER A 423 -8.30 37.61 0.41
N GLU A 424 -9.07 37.76 1.50
CA GLU A 424 -10.42 37.18 1.57
C GLU A 424 -11.32 37.73 0.44
N ALA A 425 -11.18 39.01 0.10
CA ALA A 425 -11.91 39.63 -1.01
C ALA A 425 -11.56 39.00 -2.37
N ALA A 426 -10.27 38.77 -2.66
CA ALA A 426 -9.84 38.11 -3.89
C ALA A 426 -10.42 36.69 -4.00
N ARG A 427 -10.39 35.92 -2.90
CA ARG A 427 -10.98 34.58 -2.85
C ARG A 427 -12.49 34.57 -3.07
N LEU A 428 -13.21 35.51 -2.47
CA LEU A 428 -14.66 35.66 -2.67
C LEU A 428 -15.00 36.01 -4.12
N LEU A 429 -14.25 36.93 -4.74
CA LEU A 429 -14.44 37.30 -6.15
C LEU A 429 -14.12 36.15 -7.10
N GLN A 430 -13.01 35.44 -6.89
CA GLN A 430 -12.66 34.24 -7.64
C GLN A 430 -13.74 33.16 -7.53
N ARG A 431 -14.23 32.93 -6.30
CA ARG A 431 -15.29 31.96 -6.02
C ARG A 431 -16.56 32.28 -6.79
N HIS A 432 -16.99 33.54 -6.76
CA HIS A 432 -18.20 34.00 -7.42
C HIS A 432 -18.09 33.99 -8.95
N ALA A 433 -16.93 34.39 -9.49
CA ALA A 433 -16.68 34.38 -10.92
C ALA A 433 -16.51 32.95 -11.49
N GLY A 434 -16.35 31.94 -10.64
CA GLY A 434 -15.97 30.60 -11.07
C GLY A 434 -14.55 30.52 -11.65
N VAL A 435 -13.73 31.55 -11.39
CA VAL A 435 -12.34 31.65 -11.86
C VAL A 435 -11.45 31.22 -10.71
N PHE A 436 -11.16 29.93 -10.66
CA PHE A 436 -10.30 29.31 -9.63
C PHE A 436 -8.89 29.14 -10.18
N ASP A 437 -7.89 29.58 -9.41
CA ASP A 437 -6.46 29.47 -9.71
C ASP A 437 -6.11 29.71 -11.19
N ASP A 438 -5.80 30.97 -11.53
CA ASP A 438 -5.45 31.39 -12.90
C ASP A 438 -4.06 30.91 -13.36
N ARG A 439 -3.61 29.78 -12.82
CA ARG A 439 -2.28 29.22 -13.04
C ARG A 439 -2.36 28.13 -14.10
N ASP A 440 -1.51 28.28 -15.11
CA ASP A 440 -1.41 27.31 -16.19
C ASP A 440 -0.56 26.10 -15.80
N LEU A 441 0.27 26.23 -14.75
CA LEU A 441 1.09 25.17 -14.16
C LEU A 441 0.95 25.16 -12.63
N PRO A 442 1.04 23.99 -11.97
CA PRO A 442 1.12 23.92 -10.52
C PRO A 442 2.33 24.68 -9.98
N ASP A 443 2.14 25.35 -8.85
CA ASP A 443 3.22 26.03 -8.14
C ASP A 443 3.70 25.16 -6.97
N TYR A 444 5.01 24.94 -6.96
CA TYR A 444 5.67 24.08 -5.99
C TYR A 444 6.47 24.86 -4.95
N GLY A 445 6.53 26.20 -5.03
CA GLY A 445 7.43 27.02 -4.19
C GLY A 445 7.17 26.87 -2.69
N ASP A 446 5.92 26.64 -2.28
CA ASP A 446 5.54 26.48 -0.88
C ASP A 446 5.35 25.00 -0.46
N TRP A 447 5.47 24.07 -1.40
CA TRP A 447 5.10 22.68 -1.14
C TRP A 447 6.21 21.91 -0.43
N LYS A 448 5.81 21.17 0.60
CA LYS A 448 6.73 20.38 1.43
C LYS A 448 6.28 18.93 1.40
N GLY A 449 7.18 18.04 1.00
CA GLY A 449 6.95 16.60 1.05
C GLY A 449 8.01 15.85 0.26
N ILE A 450 8.30 14.61 0.65
CA ILE A 450 9.20 13.72 -0.11
C ILE A 450 8.72 13.45 -1.54
N HIS A 451 7.41 13.63 -1.81
CA HIS A 451 6.82 13.36 -3.12
C HIS A 451 6.77 14.58 -4.04
N VAL A 452 7.02 15.78 -3.53
CA VAL A 452 6.96 17.03 -4.31
C VAL A 452 7.87 16.97 -5.55
N PRO A 453 9.15 16.51 -5.45
CA PRO A 453 10.01 16.41 -6.62
C PRO A 453 9.48 15.44 -7.69
N ALA A 454 8.87 14.32 -7.26
CA ALA A 454 8.27 13.34 -8.18
C ALA A 454 7.02 13.89 -8.87
N MET A 455 6.16 14.60 -8.12
CA MET A 455 4.97 15.27 -8.67
C MET A 455 5.35 16.39 -9.65
N ARG A 456 6.37 17.19 -9.33
CA ARG A 456 6.93 18.21 -10.24
C ARG A 456 7.50 17.58 -11.51
N THR A 457 8.19 16.45 -11.38
CA THR A 457 8.73 15.71 -12.54
C THR A 457 7.61 15.15 -13.41
N LEU A 458 6.53 14.64 -12.83
CA LEU A 458 5.36 14.21 -13.58
C LEU A 458 4.76 15.36 -14.39
N VAL A 459 4.60 16.54 -13.79
CA VAL A 459 4.14 17.74 -14.50
C VAL A 459 5.10 18.16 -15.61
N ALA A 460 6.41 18.04 -15.39
CA ALA A 460 7.40 18.26 -16.44
C ALA A 460 7.26 17.27 -17.61
N CYS A 461 6.91 15.99 -17.36
CA CYS A 461 6.63 15.02 -18.43
C CYS A 461 5.49 15.50 -19.34
N PHE A 462 4.40 16.01 -18.74
CA PHE A 462 3.27 16.60 -19.47
C PHE A 462 3.65 17.90 -20.21
N CYS A 463 4.57 18.70 -19.64
CA CYS A 463 5.11 19.89 -20.30
C CYS A 463 5.91 19.54 -21.56
N VAL A 464 6.75 18.49 -21.52
CA VAL A 464 7.55 18.01 -22.65
C VAL A 464 6.68 17.66 -23.86
N VAL A 465 5.52 17.02 -23.62
CA VAL A 465 4.59 16.63 -24.68
C VAL A 465 3.51 17.68 -24.97
N GLY A 466 3.56 18.85 -24.34
CA GLY A 466 2.65 19.97 -24.60
C GLY A 466 1.21 19.76 -24.11
N LEU A 467 0.98 18.92 -23.10
CA LEU A 467 -0.37 18.67 -22.55
C LEU A 467 -0.89 19.83 -21.70
N PHE A 468 -0.02 20.62 -21.09
CA PHE A 468 -0.39 21.90 -20.47
C PHE A 468 -0.54 23.00 -21.54
N ARG A 469 -1.69 23.01 -22.22
CA ARG A 469 -1.96 23.88 -23.38
C ARG A 469 -2.00 25.37 -23.02
N ASP A 470 -2.52 25.68 -21.84
CA ASP A 470 -2.66 27.06 -21.39
C ASP A 470 -1.30 27.67 -21.01
N ALA A 471 -0.32 26.84 -20.66
CA ALA A 471 1.00 27.30 -20.28
C ALA A 471 1.80 27.80 -21.49
N GLY A 472 2.42 28.97 -21.38
CA GLY A 472 3.36 29.46 -22.37
C GLY A 472 4.56 28.52 -22.55
N GLU A 473 5.16 28.53 -23.75
CA GLU A 473 6.32 27.68 -24.07
C GLU A 473 7.50 27.91 -23.11
N ALA A 474 7.77 29.17 -22.74
CA ALA A 474 8.81 29.53 -21.78
C ALA A 474 8.55 28.91 -20.39
N ALA A 475 7.32 28.99 -19.88
CA ALA A 475 6.96 28.42 -18.58
C ALA A 475 7.09 26.89 -18.56
N ARG A 476 6.71 26.21 -19.65
CA ARG A 476 6.92 24.77 -19.81
C ARG A 476 8.41 24.42 -19.86
N ALA A 477 9.21 25.17 -20.61
CA ALA A 477 10.65 24.98 -20.69
C ALA A 477 11.34 25.19 -19.32
N ASP A 478 10.94 26.23 -18.58
CA ASP A 478 11.45 26.51 -17.24
C ASP A 478 11.11 25.39 -16.25
N MET A 479 9.90 24.82 -16.34
CA MET A 479 9.50 23.66 -15.53
C MET A 479 10.40 22.45 -15.80
N VAL A 480 10.61 22.12 -17.08
CA VAL A 480 11.47 20.99 -17.49
C VAL A 480 12.92 21.23 -17.07
N GLN A 481 13.46 22.41 -17.33
CA GLN A 481 14.84 22.75 -16.97
C GLN A 481 15.03 22.75 -15.44
N GLY A 482 14.05 23.26 -14.69
CA GLY A 482 14.07 23.24 -13.23
C GLY A 482 14.14 21.82 -12.67
N VAL A 483 13.39 20.89 -13.24
CA VAL A 483 13.44 19.46 -12.88
C VAL A 483 14.77 18.82 -13.32
N GLU A 484 15.25 19.09 -14.54
CA GLU A 484 16.53 18.56 -15.05
C GLU A 484 17.73 18.98 -14.18
N ARG A 485 17.71 20.21 -13.64
CA ARG A 485 18.74 20.69 -12.71
C ARG A 485 18.77 19.88 -11.41
N THR A 486 17.66 19.29 -10.98
CA THR A 486 17.60 18.57 -9.69
C THR A 486 18.46 17.31 -9.69
N TRP A 487 18.59 16.62 -10.82
CA TRP A 487 19.44 15.43 -10.93
C TRP A 487 20.84 15.71 -11.47
N SER A 488 21.21 16.98 -11.61
CA SER A 488 22.60 17.38 -11.85
C SER A 488 23.24 17.69 -10.49
N PRO A 489 24.45 17.18 -10.20
CA PRO A 489 25.08 17.47 -8.92
C PRO A 489 25.56 18.91 -8.89
N SER A 490 25.52 19.51 -7.70
CA SER A 490 26.10 20.84 -7.48
C SER A 490 27.63 20.79 -7.62
N GLU A 491 28.20 21.73 -8.38
CA GLU A 491 29.67 21.87 -8.50
C GLU A 491 30.35 22.00 -7.14
N TYR A 492 29.71 22.68 -6.19
CA TYR A 492 30.22 22.80 -4.82
C TYR A 492 30.32 21.43 -4.14
N ALA A 493 29.27 20.62 -4.25
CA ALA A 493 29.23 19.33 -3.58
C ALA A 493 30.13 18.28 -4.24
N LEU A 494 30.47 18.44 -5.53
CA LEU A 494 31.51 17.64 -6.17
C LEU A 494 32.90 17.94 -5.58
N ARG A 495 33.18 19.18 -5.16
CA ARG A 495 34.46 19.50 -4.50
C ARG A 495 34.60 18.81 -3.15
N ASP A 496 33.51 18.75 -2.37
CA ASP A 496 33.50 18.04 -1.08
C ASP A 496 33.78 16.54 -1.26
N LEU A 497 33.41 15.95 -2.41
CA LEU A 497 33.76 14.56 -2.75
C LEU A 497 35.26 14.39 -3.02
N ASP A 498 35.87 15.34 -3.72
CA ASP A 498 37.30 15.31 -4.02
C ASP A 498 38.12 15.41 -2.70
N GLU A 499 37.72 16.29 -1.77
CA GLU A 499 38.34 16.40 -0.45
C GLU A 499 38.18 15.12 0.39
N LEU A 500 37.05 14.43 0.23
CA LEU A 500 36.80 13.14 0.88
C LEU A 500 37.74 12.04 0.34
N GLU A 501 38.03 12.06 -0.95
CA GLU A 501 38.98 11.16 -1.60
C GLU A 501 40.40 11.34 -1.05
N ASP A 502 40.84 12.59 -0.86
CA ASP A 502 42.14 12.90 -0.27
C ASP A 502 42.23 12.40 1.18
N GLY A 503 41.18 12.65 1.98
CA GLY A 503 41.12 12.19 3.38
C GLY A 503 41.11 10.66 3.51
N ILE A 504 40.42 9.97 2.60
CA ILE A 504 40.41 8.51 2.49
C ILE A 504 41.81 7.95 2.21
N THR A 505 42.54 8.59 1.29
CA THR A 505 43.88 8.17 0.89
C THR A 505 44.87 8.30 2.05
N LEU A 506 44.76 9.40 2.82
CA LEU A 506 45.61 9.66 3.98
C LEU A 506 45.36 8.68 5.14
N ALA A 507 44.10 8.32 5.42
CA ALA A 507 43.77 7.36 6.47
C ALA A 507 44.39 5.97 6.20
N ARG A 508 44.43 5.55 4.92
CA ARG A 508 45.03 4.27 4.52
C ARG A 508 46.55 4.27 4.66
N ALA A 509 47.20 5.39 4.37
CA ALA A 509 48.63 5.54 4.60
C ALA A 509 48.94 5.37 6.10
N ALA A 510 48.12 5.93 6.99
CA ALA A 510 48.29 5.81 8.43
C ALA A 510 48.06 4.39 8.98
N GLU A 511 47.21 3.56 8.37
CA GLU A 511 47.03 2.14 8.76
C GLU A 511 48.17 1.23 8.28
N ALA A 512 48.97 1.67 7.31
CA ALA A 512 50.12 0.92 6.78
C ALA A 512 51.42 1.17 7.55
N PHE A 513 51.45 2.17 8.44
CA PHE A 513 52.54 2.48 9.38
C PHE A 513 52.19 1.97 10.77
#